data_AF-A0A359E8W7-F1
#
_entry.id   AF-A0A359E8W7-F1
#
_cell.length_a   1.000
_cell.length_b   1.000
_cell.length_c   1.000
_cell.angle_alpha   90.00
_cell.angle_beta   90.00
_cell.angle_gamma   90.00
#
_symmetry.space_group_name_H-M   'P 1'
#
loop_
_entity.id
_entity.type
_entity.pdbx_description
1 polymer ?
#
loop_
_entity_poly.entity_id
_entity_poly.type
_entity_poly.pdbx_seq_one_letter_code
_entity_poly.pdbx_strand_id
1 'polypeptide(L)'
;FSSKDMVQSWGVNFQRRVARNGEVSFWAPTSQNETGIVSKFGRLNGIENLREPRRLEIAPYVSADLTRVPSSNTSSPYISRNELGGSIGGDIKYGLT
;
A
#
# COMPACT_ATOMS: atom_id res chain seq x y z
N PHE A 1 -11.33 10.66 13.04
CA PHE A 1 -11.08 11.42 11.80
C PHE A 1 -11.63 10.55 10.69
N SER A 2 -12.67 10.98 9.97
CA SER A 2 -13.17 10.26 8.80
C SER A 2 -12.72 11.02 7.56
N SER A 3 -12.18 10.31 6.56
CA SER A 3 -11.82 10.92 5.26
C SER A 3 -13.03 11.49 4.52
N LYS A 4 -14.24 11.04 4.89
CA LYS A 4 -15.52 11.44 4.28
C LYS A 4 -16.11 12.73 4.86
N ASP A 5 -15.55 13.27 5.94
CA ASP A 5 -16.07 14.49 6.55
C ASP A 5 -15.91 15.66 5.55
N MET A 6 -16.98 16.43 5.33
CA MET A 6 -16.97 17.60 4.43
C MET A 6 -15.92 18.64 4.87
N VAL A 7 -15.73 18.76 6.19
CA VAL A 7 -14.74 19.61 6.83
C VAL A 7 -13.88 18.72 7.74
N GLN A 8 -12.59 18.62 7.43
CA GLN A 8 -11.65 17.78 8.16
C GLN A 8 -10.85 18.58 9.21
N SER A 9 -10.47 17.88 10.27
CA SER A 9 -9.56 18.37 11.31
C SER A 9 -8.38 17.42 11.45
N TRP A 10 -7.17 17.94 11.23
CA TRP A 10 -5.92 17.17 11.23
C TRP A 10 -5.04 17.57 12.42
N GLY A 11 -4.35 16.59 12.99
CA GLY A 11 -3.19 16.86 13.84
C GLY A 11 -1.99 17.15 12.96
N VAL A 12 -1.38 18.32 13.09
CA VAL A 12 -0.15 18.70 12.36
C VAL A 12 0.90 19.30 13.29
N ASN A 13 2.16 19.15 12.92
CA ASN A 13 3.26 19.89 13.51
C ASN A 13 4.33 20.16 12.44
N PHE A 14 5.08 21.24 12.61
CA PHE A 14 6.16 21.64 11.72
C PHE A 14 7.45 21.74 12.54
N GLN A 15 8.51 21.11 12.02
CA GLN A 15 9.83 21.12 12.64
C GLN A 15 10.81 21.85 11.74
N ARG A 16 11.59 22.76 12.32
CA ARG A 16 12.76 23.37 11.69
C ARG A 16 14.01 22.92 12.43
N ARG A 17 15.00 22.40 11.69
CA ARG A 17 16.31 22.02 12.24
C ARG A 17 17.41 22.91 11.69
N VAL A 18 18.21 23.50 12.57
CA VAL A 18 19.38 24.33 12.22
C VAL A 18 20.65 23.61 12.66
N ALA A 19 21.23 22.83 11.76
CA ALA A 19 22.38 21.97 12.07
C ALA A 19 23.59 22.73 12.60
N ARG A 20 23.90 23.91 12.03
CA ARG A 20 25.05 24.74 12.46
C ARG A 20 24.98 25.18 13.94
N ASN A 21 23.78 25.27 14.50
CA ASN A 21 23.55 25.69 15.88
C ASN A 21 23.09 24.53 16.77
N GLY A 22 22.92 23.32 16.22
CA GLY A 22 22.31 22.20 16.94
C GLY A 22 20.86 22.44 17.37
N GLU A 23 20.14 23.37 16.74
CA GLU A 23 18.81 23.80 17.19
C GLU A 23 17.69 23.04 16.48
N VAL A 24 16.64 22.70 17.23
CA VAL A 24 15.36 22.20 16.70
C VAL A 24 14.22 23.04 17.26
N SER A 25 13.43 23.64 16.37
CA SER A 25 12.27 24.44 16.72
C SER A 25 10.99 23.75 16.20
N PHE A 26 9.94 23.71 17.02
CA PHE A 26 8.63 23.14 16.67
C PHE A 26 7.56 24.23 16.69
N TRP A 27 6.59 24.16 15.76
CA TRP A 27 5.43 25.05 15.78
C TRP A 27 4.49 24.75 16.95
N ALA A 28 4.05 23.50 17.10
CA ALA A 28 3.32 23.06 18.28
C ALA A 28 4.35 22.66 19.36
N PRO A 29 4.31 23.27 20.57
CA PRO A 29 5.27 23.02 21.62
C PRO A 29 5.41 21.54 21.92
N THR A 30 6.63 21.02 21.77
CA THR A 30 6.96 19.61 22.01
C THR A 30 8.10 19.57 23.00
N SER A 31 7.86 18.96 24.18
CA SER A 31 8.87 18.83 25.22
C SER A 31 9.97 17.88 24.74
N GLN A 32 11.23 18.26 24.98
CA GLN A 32 12.38 17.40 24.69
C GLN A 32 12.49 16.22 25.68
N ASN A 33 11.85 16.34 26.85
CA ASN A 33 11.93 15.36 27.94
C ASN A 33 10.74 14.37 27.94
N GLU A 34 9.82 14.48 26.98
CA GLU A 34 8.64 13.62 26.88
C GLU A 34 8.70 12.76 25.62
N THR A 35 8.28 11.50 25.75
CA THR A 35 8.15 10.58 24.61
C THR A 35 6.83 10.82 23.88
N GLY A 36 6.87 10.74 22.55
CA GLY A 36 5.68 10.80 21.70
C GLY A 36 5.37 12.21 21.20
N ILE A 37 5.66 12.45 19.92
CA ILE A 37 5.43 13.76 19.28
C ILE A 37 4.02 13.88 18.70
N VAL A 38 3.42 12.77 18.26
CA VAL A 38 2.14 12.77 17.52
C VAL A 38 0.97 13.23 18.40
N SER A 39 0.96 12.85 19.68
CA SER A 39 -0.07 13.26 20.64
C SER A 39 -0.03 14.75 20.98
N LYS A 40 1.06 15.45 20.63
CA LYS A 40 1.28 16.88 20.89
C LYS A 40 1.08 17.75 19.64
N PHE A 41 0.62 17.17 18.54
CA PHE A 41 0.35 17.93 17.32
C PHE A 41 -0.76 18.95 17.56
N GLY A 42 -0.60 20.14 16.96
CA GLY A 42 -1.66 21.14 16.96
C GLY A 42 -2.79 20.74 16.02
N ARG A 43 -3.97 21.33 16.19
CA ARG A 43 -5.14 21.05 15.34
C ARG A 43 -5.22 22.05 14.19
N LEU A 44 -5.15 21.55 12.96
CA LEU A 44 -5.52 22.27 11.76
C LEU A 44 -6.98 21.93 11.42
N ASN A 45 -7.85 22.95 11.44
CA ASN A 45 -9.28 22.81 11.15
C ASN A 45 -9.62 23.55 9.85
N GLY A 46 -10.81 23.30 9.30
CA GLY A 46 -11.28 24.00 8.10
C GLY A 46 -10.66 23.47 6.81
N ILE A 47 -10.18 22.23 6.82
CA ILE A 47 -9.69 21.57 5.61
C ILE A 47 -10.92 21.04 4.86
N GLU A 48 -11.17 21.61 3.68
CA GLU A 48 -12.37 21.32 2.90
C GLU A 48 -11.99 20.99 1.45
N ASN A 49 -12.95 20.47 0.68
CA ASN A 49 -12.80 20.19 -0.75
C ASN A 49 -11.68 19.20 -1.11
N LEU A 50 -11.33 18.29 -0.19
CA LEU A 50 -10.43 17.19 -0.47
C LEU A 50 -11.13 16.10 -1.26
N ARG A 51 -10.60 15.78 -2.44
CA ARG A 51 -11.11 14.68 -3.25
C ARG A 51 -10.58 13.36 -2.70
N GLU A 52 -11.47 12.51 -2.19
CA GLU A 52 -11.11 11.16 -1.77
C GLU A 52 -10.76 10.30 -3.01
N PRO A 53 -9.53 9.76 -3.09
CA PRO A 53 -9.16 8.88 -4.18
C PRO A 53 -9.82 7.51 -3.98
N ARG A 54 -10.67 7.10 -4.92
CA ARG A 54 -11.20 5.73 -4.96
C ARG A 54 -10.10 4.79 -5.43
N ARG A 55 -9.73 3.82 -4.60
CA ARG A 55 -8.73 2.79 -4.93
C ARG A 55 -9.42 1.52 -5.40
N LEU A 56 -9.56 1.38 -6.71
CA LEU A 56 -9.91 0.12 -7.37
C LEU A 56 -8.71 -0.32 -8.18
N GLU A 57 -8.16 -1.49 -7.86
CA GLU A 57 -7.07 -2.12 -8.61
C GLU A 57 -7.56 -3.46 -9.14
N ILE A 58 -7.33 -3.70 -10.43
CA ILE A 58 -7.67 -4.95 -11.11
C ILE A 58 -6.40 -5.45 -11.79
N ALA A 59 -6.01 -6.69 -11.51
CA ALA A 59 -4.78 -7.29 -12.02
C ALA A 59 -5.09 -8.66 -12.66
N PRO A 60 -5.41 -8.72 -13.96
CA PRO A 60 -5.56 -9.99 -14.66
C PRO A 60 -4.20 -10.63 -14.93
N TYR A 61 -4.15 -11.97 -14.92
CA TYR A 61 -2.96 -12.74 -15.28
C TYR A 61 -3.30 -13.99 -16.08
N VAL A 62 -2.34 -14.41 -16.89
CA VAL A 62 -2.38 -15.65 -17.65
C VAL A 62 -1.10 -16.45 -17.35
N SER A 63 -1.22 -17.76 -17.25
CA SER A 63 -0.08 -18.67 -17.10
C SER A 63 -0.19 -19.80 -18.11
N ALA A 64 0.96 -20.28 -18.57
CA ALA A 64 1.05 -21.46 -19.42
C ALA A 64 2.15 -22.37 -18.89
N ASP A 65 1.93 -23.67 -19.01
CA ASP A 65 2.87 -24.71 -18.58
C ASP A 65 3.01 -25.77 -19.67
N LEU A 66 4.18 -26.42 -19.70
CA LEU A 66 4.48 -27.50 -20.62
C LEU A 66 5.15 -28.63 -19.85
N THR A 67 4.42 -29.73 -19.65
CA THR A 67 4.95 -30.94 -19.04
C THR A 67 5.51 -31.85 -20.13
N ARG A 68 6.76 -32.30 -19.96
CA ARG A 68 7.42 -33.24 -20.86
C ARG A 68 7.93 -34.45 -20.10
N VAL A 69 7.58 -35.64 -20.59
CA VAL A 69 8.08 -36.90 -20.02
C VAL A 69 9.38 -37.30 -20.75
N PRO A 70 10.48 -37.59 -20.03
CA PRO A 70 11.71 -38.13 -20.62
C PRO A 70 11.44 -39.47 -21.32
N SER A 71 12.23 -39.82 -22.33
CA SER A 71 12.06 -41.10 -23.03
C SER A 71 12.47 -42.28 -22.14
N SER A 72 11.52 -42.85 -21.41
CA SER A 72 11.60 -44.22 -20.90
C SER A 72 10.91 -45.16 -21.89
N ASN A 73 11.50 -46.35 -22.10
CA ASN A 73 11.10 -47.40 -23.05
C ASN A 73 9.73 -48.05 -22.75
N THR A 74 8.73 -47.28 -22.36
CA THR A 74 7.38 -47.77 -22.05
C THR A 74 6.38 -47.05 -22.95
N SER A 75 5.95 -47.74 -24.01
CA SER A 75 4.89 -47.34 -24.93
C SER A 75 3.51 -47.45 -24.26
N SER A 76 3.30 -46.72 -23.17
CA SER A 76 2.02 -46.65 -22.47
C SER A 76 1.07 -45.68 -23.19
N PRO A 77 -0.13 -46.10 -23.61
CA PRO A 77 -1.10 -45.22 -24.27
C PRO A 77 -1.73 -44.20 -23.32
N TYR A 78 -1.44 -44.29 -22.02
CA TYR A 78 -1.98 -43.38 -20.99
C TYR A 78 -1.08 -42.19 -20.68
N ILE A 79 0.10 -42.08 -21.32
CA ILE A 79 1.08 -41.02 -21.06
C ILE A 79 1.34 -40.21 -22.34
N SER A 80 0.93 -38.94 -22.32
CA SER A 80 1.25 -37.98 -23.37
C SER A 80 2.69 -37.48 -23.24
N ARG A 81 3.45 -37.50 -24.34
CA ARG A 81 4.86 -37.04 -24.37
C ARG A 81 5.00 -35.56 -24.03
N ASN A 82 4.08 -34.76 -24.54
CA ASN A 82 3.98 -33.33 -24.29
C ASN A 82 2.55 -33.02 -23.85
N GLU A 83 2.42 -32.30 -22.76
CA GLU A 83 1.14 -31.82 -22.26
C GLU A 83 1.24 -30.31 -22.04
N LEU A 84 0.44 -29.55 -22.80
CA LEU A 84 0.39 -28.09 -22.72
C LEU A 84 -0.81 -27.69 -21.85
N GLY A 85 -0.53 -27.02 -20.75
CA GLY A 85 -1.51 -26.45 -19.84
C GLY A 85 -1.55 -24.93 -19.94
N GLY A 86 -2.68 -24.35 -19.52
CA GLY A 86 -2.85 -22.92 -19.41
C GLY A 86 -3.96 -22.54 -18.44
N SER A 87 -3.76 -21.42 -17.75
CA SER A 87 -4.71 -20.88 -16.79
C SER A 87 -4.87 -19.38 -16.98
N ILE A 88 -6.07 -18.88 -16.68
CA ILE A 88 -6.37 -17.45 -16.59
C ILE A 88 -6.86 -17.17 -15.17
N GLY A 89 -6.45 -16.04 -14.62
CA GLY A 89 -6.89 -15.58 -13.31
C GLY A 89 -6.84 -14.07 -13.21
N GLY A 90 -7.18 -13.56 -12.04
CA GLY A 90 -7.04 -12.15 -11.75
C GLY A 90 -7.33 -11.82 -10.30
N ASP A 91 -6.80 -10.69 -9.87
CA ASP A 91 -6.99 -10.13 -8.54
C ASP A 91 -7.77 -8.82 -8.60
N ILE A 92 -8.65 -8.59 -7.62
CA ILE A 92 -9.35 -7.33 -7.43
C ILE A 92 -9.07 -6.83 -6.02
N LYS A 93 -8.63 -5.57 -5.90
CA LYS A 93 -8.49 -4.88 -4.62
C LYS A 93 -9.37 -3.64 -4.61
N TYR A 94 -10.16 -3.52 -3.55
CA TYR A 94 -11.03 -2.37 -3.33
C TYR A 94 -10.71 -1.75 -1.98
N GLY A 95 -10.31 -0.48 -1.99
CA GLY A 95 -10.09 0.29 -0.77
C GLY A 95 -11.42 0.66 -0.13
N LEU A 96 -11.66 0.16 1.08
CA LEU A 96 -12.77 0.58 1.92
C LEU A 96 -12.34 1.77 2.80
N THR A 97 -13.27 2.70 2.97
CA THR A 97 -13.22 3.90 3.81
C THR A 97 -14.56 4.05 4.49
#